data_AF-A0A1B8PIT9-F1
#
_entry.id   AF-A0A1B8PIT9-F1
#
_cell.length_a   1.000
_cell.length_b   1.000
_cell.length_c   1.000
_cell.angle_alpha   90.00
_cell.angle_beta   90.00
_cell.angle_gamma   90.00
#
_symmetry.space_group_name_H-M   'P 1'
#
loop_
_entity.id
_entity.type
_entity.pdbx_description
1 polymer ?
#
loop_
_entity_poly.entity_id
_entity_poly.type
_entity_poly.pdbx_seq_one_letter_code
_entity_poly.pdbx_strand_id
1 'polypeptide(L)'
;MSVLAKILSKPKRTFKQSRLPTPHALYGRFGITLKGNGWQMVRCPFHDDKHASLSINGTHGGFICHACHTKGNMVGFYMNMTNTDYKTAMIELGAYDE
;
A
#
# COMPACT_ATOMS: atom_id res chain seq x y z
N MET A 1 -14.11 40.07 -28.25
CA MET A 1 -13.29 38.85 -28.45
C MET A 1 -12.45 38.63 -27.20
N SER A 2 -12.95 37.82 -26.28
CA SER A 2 -12.35 37.61 -24.96
C SER A 2 -11.24 36.56 -25.07
N VAL A 3 -9.97 36.98 -24.96
CA VAL A 3 -8.84 36.05 -24.82
C VAL A 3 -8.43 36.03 -23.35
N LEU A 4 -9.33 35.52 -22.50
CA LEU A 4 -8.94 35.01 -21.19
C LEU A 4 -8.43 33.59 -21.41
N ALA A 5 -7.17 33.48 -21.84
CA ALA A 5 -6.43 32.24 -21.77
C ALA A 5 -6.42 31.81 -20.30
N LYS A 6 -7.27 30.85 -19.93
CA LYS A 6 -7.14 30.09 -18.69
C LYS A 6 -5.71 29.56 -18.67
N ILE A 7 -4.88 30.15 -17.82
CA ILE A 7 -3.61 29.55 -17.40
C ILE A 7 -4.03 28.27 -16.68
N LEU A 8 -4.13 27.17 -17.43
CA LEU A 8 -4.21 25.84 -16.86
C LEU A 8 -2.86 25.61 -16.20
N SER A 9 -2.77 25.90 -14.90
CA SER A 9 -1.62 25.50 -14.11
C SER A 9 -1.47 23.98 -14.28
N LYS A 10 -0.30 23.54 -14.77
CA LYS A 10 0.03 22.12 -14.83
C LYS A 10 -0.28 21.50 -13.46
N PRO A 11 -1.03 20.39 -13.37
CA PRO A 11 -1.31 19.79 -12.08
C PRO A 11 0.03 19.52 -11.38
N LYS A 12 0.15 19.97 -10.12
CA LYS A 12 1.32 19.61 -9.33
C LYS A 12 1.27 18.09 -9.17
N ARG A 13 2.32 17.40 -9.65
CA ARG A 13 2.53 15.95 -9.49
C ARG A 13 2.57 15.62 -8.01
N THR A 14 1.43 15.34 -7.42
CA THR A 14 1.27 15.13 -5.98
C THR A 14 0.84 13.69 -5.73
N PHE A 15 1.51 13.06 -4.76
CA PHE A 15 1.10 11.77 -4.25
C PHE A 15 -0.24 11.91 -3.52
N LYS A 16 -1.20 11.01 -3.81
CA LYS A 16 -2.54 11.04 -3.21
C LYS A 16 -2.81 9.73 -2.46
N GLN A 17 -2.54 9.71 -1.15
CA GLN A 17 -2.76 8.55 -0.30
C GLN A 17 -4.22 8.06 -0.31
N SER A 18 -5.18 8.94 -0.52
CA SER A 18 -6.60 8.60 -0.65
C SER A 18 -6.92 7.71 -1.86
N ARG A 19 -6.01 7.62 -2.83
CA ARG A 19 -6.15 6.77 -4.03
C ARG A 19 -5.54 5.38 -3.86
N LEU A 20 -4.91 5.07 -2.73
CA LEU A 20 -4.37 3.75 -2.47
C LEU A 20 -5.48 2.68 -2.53
N PRO A 21 -5.15 1.45 -2.95
CA PRO A 21 -6.09 0.35 -2.89
C PRO A 21 -6.51 0.08 -1.43
N THR A 22 -7.67 -0.55 -1.26
CA THR A 22 -8.10 -1.03 0.06
C THR A 22 -7.11 -2.05 0.60
N PRO A 23 -7.02 -2.25 1.93
CA PRO A 23 -6.18 -3.31 2.51
C PRO A 23 -6.44 -4.68 1.87
N HIS A 24 -7.71 -5.05 1.71
CA HIS A 24 -8.12 -6.31 1.09
C HIS A 24 -7.58 -6.45 -0.35
N ALA A 25 -7.67 -5.38 -1.15
CA ALA A 25 -7.18 -5.40 -2.52
C ALA A 25 -5.65 -5.43 -2.60
N LEU A 26 -4.94 -4.72 -1.72
CA LEU A 26 -3.47 -4.70 -1.70
C LEU A 26 -2.88 -6.04 -1.29
N TYR A 27 -3.29 -6.56 -0.12
CA TYR A 27 -2.76 -7.81 0.41
C TYR A 27 -3.17 -9.02 -0.45
N GLY A 28 -4.33 -8.95 -1.11
CA GLY A 28 -4.78 -9.94 -2.08
C GLY A 28 -3.82 -10.12 -3.26
N ARG A 29 -3.08 -9.07 -3.68
CA ARG A 29 -2.05 -9.18 -4.75
C ARG A 29 -0.93 -10.16 -4.39
N PHE A 30 -0.72 -10.39 -3.10
CA PHE A 30 0.33 -11.26 -2.57
C PHE A 30 -0.24 -12.58 -2.01
N GLY A 31 -1.47 -12.95 -2.39
CA GLY A 31 -2.12 -14.17 -1.94
C GLY A 31 -2.61 -14.15 -0.49
N ILE A 32 -2.65 -12.96 0.14
CA ILE A 32 -3.12 -12.80 1.52
C ILE A 32 -4.59 -12.38 1.51
N THR A 33 -5.47 -13.32 1.86
CA THR A 33 -6.91 -13.04 1.99
C THR A 33 -7.25 -12.52 3.38
N LEU A 34 -7.70 -11.27 3.45
CA LEU A 34 -8.24 -10.71 4.69
C LEU A 34 -9.73 -11.04 4.83
N LYS A 35 -10.15 -11.55 6.00
CA LYS A 35 -11.54 -11.96 6.26
C LYS A 35 -12.40 -10.89 6.94
N GLY A 36 -11.77 -9.83 7.43
CA GLY A 36 -12.46 -8.76 8.14
C GLY A 36 -11.58 -7.53 8.33
N ASN A 37 -12.18 -6.52 8.95
CA ASN A 37 -11.60 -5.18 9.07
C ASN A 37 -10.67 -5.00 10.29
N GLY A 38 -10.61 -5.98 11.20
CA GLY A 38 -9.74 -5.94 12.38
C GLY A 38 -8.32 -6.43 12.13
N TRP A 39 -7.56 -6.54 13.23
CA TRP A 39 -6.29 -7.26 13.24
C TRP A 39 -6.51 -8.75 13.00
N GLN A 40 -5.73 -9.33 12.09
CA GLN A 40 -5.77 -10.75 11.79
C GLN A 40 -4.37 -11.30 11.55
N MET A 41 -4.16 -12.55 11.93
CA MET A 41 -2.88 -13.24 11.85
C MET A 41 -2.77 -14.01 10.53
N VAL A 42 -1.67 -13.83 9.82
CA VAL A 42 -1.31 -14.56 8.60
C VAL A 42 0.17 -14.98 8.66
N ARG A 43 0.58 -15.88 7.77
CA ARG A 43 2.01 -16.19 7.59
C ARG A 43 2.73 -14.99 7.00
N CYS A 44 3.89 -14.67 7.56
CA CYS A 44 4.72 -13.56 7.11
C CYS A 44 5.44 -13.95 5.80
N PRO A 45 5.33 -13.17 4.72
CA PRO A 45 6.08 -13.43 3.49
C PRO A 45 7.52 -12.93 3.55
N PHE A 46 7.91 -12.20 4.60
CA PHE A 46 9.25 -11.61 4.74
C PHE A 46 10.29 -12.56 5.38
N HIS A 47 9.88 -13.75 5.81
CA HIS A 47 10.77 -14.83 6.25
C HIS A 47 10.10 -16.19 6.01
N ASP A 48 10.84 -17.28 6.19
CA ASP A 48 10.29 -18.65 6.13
C ASP A 48 9.40 -18.91 7.36
N ASP A 49 8.16 -18.44 7.29
CA ASP A 49 7.22 -18.47 8.40
C ASP A 49 6.37 -19.74 8.39
N LYS A 50 6.58 -20.61 9.39
CA LYS A 50 5.86 -21.89 9.53
C LYS A 50 4.50 -21.71 10.21
N HIS A 51 4.35 -20.66 11.02
CA HIS A 51 3.15 -20.34 11.79
C HIS A 51 2.63 -18.96 11.39
N ALA A 52 1.43 -18.56 11.80
CA ALA A 52 0.98 -17.20 11.50
C ALA A 52 1.65 -16.22 12.48
N SER A 53 2.61 -15.40 12.01
CA SER A 53 3.31 -14.42 12.86
C SER A 53 3.07 -12.96 12.46
N LEU A 54 2.43 -12.70 11.31
CA LEU A 54 2.16 -11.37 10.77
C LEU A 54 0.74 -10.93 11.11
N SER A 55 0.59 -9.87 11.91
CA SER A 55 -0.69 -9.19 12.11
C SER A 55 -0.90 -8.14 11.02
N ILE A 56 -2.06 -8.17 10.36
CA ILE A 56 -2.51 -7.14 9.40
C ILE A 56 -3.85 -6.57 9.86
N ASN A 57 -4.01 -5.25 9.82
CA ASN A 57 -5.30 -4.61 10.09
C ASN A 57 -6.09 -4.40 8.79
N GLY A 58 -7.30 -4.98 8.69
CA GLY A 58 -8.13 -4.87 7.50
C GLY A 58 -8.81 -3.51 7.26
N THR A 59 -8.77 -2.59 8.24
CA THR A 59 -9.34 -1.23 8.13
C THR A 59 -8.30 -0.26 7.57
N HIS A 60 -7.16 -0.12 8.25
CA HIS A 60 -6.15 0.88 7.91
C HIS A 60 -4.91 0.29 7.21
N GLY A 61 -4.83 -1.04 7.05
CA GLY A 61 -3.77 -1.70 6.29
C GLY A 61 -2.38 -1.62 6.92
N GLY A 62 -2.30 -1.40 8.24
CA GLY A 62 -1.04 -1.49 8.97
C GLY A 62 -0.67 -2.96 9.23
N PHE A 63 0.62 -3.25 9.29
CA PHE A 63 1.12 -4.60 9.58
C PHE A 63 2.28 -4.60 10.57
N ILE A 64 2.42 -5.71 11.29
CA ILE A 64 3.57 -6.03 12.13
C ILE A 64 3.75 -7.54 12.21
N CYS A 65 4.96 -8.01 11.93
CA CYS A 65 5.36 -9.39 12.22
C CYS A 65 5.97 -9.45 13.62
N HIS A 66 5.47 -10.35 14.45
CA HIS A 66 5.95 -10.53 15.83
C HIS A 66 7.20 -11.42 15.91
N ALA A 67 7.55 -12.12 14.83
CA ALA A 67 8.74 -12.98 14.75
C ALA A 67 9.95 -12.26 14.14
N CYS A 68 9.81 -11.69 12.93
CA CYS A 68 10.91 -11.01 12.23
C CYS A 68 10.90 -9.48 12.39
N HIS A 69 9.94 -8.93 13.13
CA HIS A 69 9.81 -7.50 13.45
C HIS A 69 9.60 -6.54 12.26
N THR A 70 9.45 -7.06 11.03
CA THR A 70 9.05 -6.25 9.88
C THR A 70 7.68 -5.64 10.14
N LYS A 71 7.55 -4.32 9.97
CA LYS A 71 6.33 -3.56 10.26
C LYS A 71 6.22 -2.37 9.32
N GLY A 72 5.01 -1.85 9.16
CA GLY A 72 4.79 -0.66 8.35
C GLY A 72 3.34 -0.48 7.93
N ASN A 73 3.18 0.31 6.87
CA ASN A 73 1.90 0.52 6.19
C ASN A 73 1.86 -0.23 4.86
N MET A 74 0.74 -0.13 4.15
CA MET A 74 0.54 -0.79 2.87
C MET A 74 1.60 -0.46 1.80
N VAL A 75 2.06 0.79 1.73
CA VAL A 75 3.08 1.21 0.76
C VAL A 75 4.42 0.58 1.09
N GLY A 76 4.83 0.61 2.36
CA GLY A 76 6.06 -0.05 2.81
C GLY A 76 6.02 -1.57 2.64
N PHE A 77 4.86 -2.19 2.85
CA PHE A 77 4.66 -3.62 2.55
C PHE A 77 4.92 -3.90 1.07
N TYR A 78 4.28 -3.12 0.18
CA TYR A 78 4.42 -3.25 -1.26
C TYR A 78 5.88 -3.10 -1.69
N MET A 79 6.54 -2.02 -1.26
CA MET A 79 7.96 -1.75 -1.55
C MET A 79 8.87 -2.91 -1.14
N ASN A 80 8.67 -3.49 0.05
CA ASN A 80 9.47 -4.62 0.52
C ASN A 80 9.22 -5.89 -0.31
N MET A 81 7.98 -6.13 -0.74
CA MET A 81 7.63 -7.29 -1.55
C MET A 81 8.12 -7.17 -3.00
N THR A 82 8.14 -5.96 -3.57
CA THR A 82 8.48 -5.73 -4.99
C THR A 82 9.89 -5.17 -5.21
N ASN A 83 10.60 -4.84 -4.13
CA ASN A 83 11.92 -4.19 -4.17
C ASN A 83 11.91 -2.88 -4.99
N THR A 84 10.89 -2.05 -4.80
CA THR A 84 10.73 -0.77 -5.51
C THR A 84 10.88 0.43 -4.57
N ASP A 85 11.26 1.58 -5.13
CA ASP A 85 11.23 2.84 -4.39
C ASP A 85 9.79 3.36 -4.16
N TYR A 86 9.67 4.40 -3.33
CA TYR A 86 8.37 4.97 -2.96
C TYR A 86 7.61 5.54 -4.17
N LYS A 87 8.31 6.20 -5.11
CA LYS A 87 7.66 6.83 -6.26
C LYS A 87 7.05 5.76 -7.17
N THR A 88 7.83 4.72 -7.47
CA THR A 88 7.41 3.57 -8.29
C THR A 88 6.23 2.87 -7.63
N ALA A 89 6.32 2.58 -6.33
CA ALA A 89 5.22 1.99 -5.58
C ALA A 89 3.93 2.83 -5.65
N MET A 90 4.02 4.15 -5.51
CA MET A 90 2.84 5.01 -5.60
C MET A 90 2.23 5.05 -7.01
N ILE A 91 3.03 4.96 -8.06
CA ILE A 91 2.56 4.82 -9.45
C ILE A 91 1.83 3.48 -9.63
N GLU A 92 2.45 2.37 -9.21
CA GLU A 92 1.90 1.02 -9.35
C GLU A 92 0.68 0.75 -8.45
N LEU A 93 0.54 1.53 -7.36
CA LEU A 93 -0.63 1.55 -6.49
C LEU A 93 -1.72 2.53 -6.98
N GLY A 94 -1.51 3.25 -8.09
CA GLY A 94 -2.49 4.17 -8.66
C GLY A 94 -2.69 5.47 -7.86
N ALA A 95 -1.72 5.79 -6.99
CA ALA A 95 -1.73 6.92 -6.07
C ALA A 95 -0.80 8.07 -6.49
N TYR A 96 -0.46 8.13 -7.79
CA TYR A 96 0.34 9.18 -8.41
C TYR A 96 -0.44 9.84 -9.56
N ASP A 97 -0.44 11.18 -9.59
CA ASP A 97 -0.94 11.96 -10.71
C ASP A 97 0.26 12.38 -11.60
N GLU A 98 0.18 12.10 -12.90
CA GLU A 98 1.22 12.45 -13.90
C GLU A 98 1.27 13.94 -14.27
#